data_AF-A0AB35C0E7-F1
#
_entry.id   AF-A0AB35C0E7-F1
#
_cell.length_a   1.000
_cell.length_b   1.000
_cell.length_c   1.000
_cell.angle_alpha   90.00
_cell.angle_beta   90.00
_cell.angle_gamma   90.00
#
_symmetry.space_group_name_H-M   'P 1'
#
loop_
_entity.id
_entity.type
_entity.pdbx_description
1 polymer ?
#
loop_
_entity_poly.entity_id
_entity_poly.type
_entity_poly.pdbx_seq_one_letter_code
_entity_poly.pdbx_strand_id
1 'polypeptide(L)'
;MAFENMIVLLDAKLYEDRLVLYFNRSDFYIWLENTNKHILEVYELTKINDNAFVFYFSNLLAGYVQSSLKLSLSDNSDRLYYFIDDQVAKDPLKEDMDVYFKVNDHELVCVINRCNKPILQNDFLECGNYEIVGDRANSTEQIGYIDAPVKIGVIGTCFSRSIFRSDEYFNPNYKKYFTVPLTFFHSSLISLMSMRHAGQEYLLVNDLLPDQVFRYIEVEFQKNIKELISLSEVKYLVIDNYSDATHKVIEMNDNNMLTYNRYFAESIYKRKFSGKNAFTPGSEQHIIQYRESVRNFYSWLQTMNLDKKIILLGCRLSVFRSSTELWQSKMDWINQVNSNLDIYDSIFLEECPCAHYIDMRSTNWISDVNTPIVGGASPSHYQSEFYKEIYEKIKKVIFKG
;
A
#
# COMPACT_ATOMS: atom_id res chain seq x y z
N MET A 1 -39.50 11.76 -8.77
CA MET A 1 -38.85 10.55 -9.32
C MET A 1 -39.31 9.37 -8.48
N ALA A 2 -39.74 8.28 -9.09
CA ALA A 2 -40.40 7.18 -8.40
C ALA A 2 -39.48 6.52 -7.35
N PHE A 3 -39.96 6.44 -6.11
CA PHE A 3 -39.32 5.76 -4.97
C PHE A 3 -39.13 4.25 -5.20
N GLU A 4 -39.73 3.66 -6.24
CA GLU A 4 -39.71 2.22 -6.53
C GLU A 4 -38.31 1.68 -6.87
N ASN A 5 -37.38 2.53 -7.32
CA ASN A 5 -36.01 2.11 -7.65
C ASN A 5 -34.98 2.45 -6.56
N MET A 6 -35.38 3.07 -5.45
CA MET A 6 -34.46 3.42 -4.37
C MET A 6 -34.27 2.24 -3.42
N ILE A 7 -33.03 2.00 -2.99
CA ILE A 7 -32.74 1.06 -1.90
C ILE A 7 -32.93 1.81 -0.58
N VAL A 8 -33.78 1.29 0.30
CA VAL A 8 -34.08 1.92 1.60
C VAL A 8 -33.84 0.90 2.70
N LEU A 9 -32.99 1.26 3.66
CA LEU A 9 -32.83 0.56 4.93
C LEU A 9 -34.05 0.90 5.81
N LEU A 10 -34.93 -0.08 5.96
CA LEU A 10 -36.20 0.05 6.68
C LEU A 10 -36.05 -0.18 8.17
N ASP A 11 -35.15 -1.07 8.58
CA ASP A 11 -34.94 -1.43 9.99
C ASP A 11 -33.53 -2.02 10.19
N ALA A 12 -32.97 -1.86 11.37
CA ALA A 12 -31.70 -2.44 11.79
C ALA A 12 -31.83 -2.96 13.22
N LYS A 13 -31.62 -4.27 13.40
CA LYS A 13 -31.74 -4.94 14.70
C LYS A 13 -30.40 -5.51 15.12
N LEU A 14 -29.98 -5.13 16.31
CA LEU A 14 -28.82 -5.68 16.97
C LEU A 14 -29.26 -6.75 17.97
N TYR A 15 -28.66 -7.93 17.83
CA TYR A 15 -28.74 -9.03 18.80
C TYR A 15 -27.36 -9.22 19.43
N GLU A 16 -27.27 -10.06 20.46
CA GLU A 16 -26.03 -10.34 21.19
C GLU A 16 -24.90 -10.88 20.28
N ASP A 17 -25.26 -11.73 19.31
CA ASP A 17 -24.31 -12.45 18.45
C ASP A 17 -24.32 -12.01 16.99
N ARG A 18 -25.28 -11.17 16.60
CA ARG A 18 -25.51 -10.81 15.19
C ARG A 18 -26.21 -9.47 14.99
N LEU A 19 -26.00 -8.92 13.80
CA LEU A 19 -26.74 -7.81 13.23
C LEU A 19 -27.70 -8.32 12.17
N VAL A 20 -28.94 -7.83 12.16
CA VAL A 20 -29.88 -8.06 11.06
C VAL A 20 -30.33 -6.71 10.49
N LEU A 21 -30.19 -6.55 9.18
CA LEU A 21 -30.59 -5.35 8.44
C LEU A 21 -31.75 -5.68 7.50
N TYR A 22 -32.77 -4.82 7.47
CA TYR A 22 -33.96 -5.00 6.65
C TYR A 22 -34.07 -3.90 5.60
N PHE A 23 -34.29 -4.28 4.34
CA PHE A 23 -34.41 -3.37 3.22
C PHE A 23 -35.74 -3.57 2.48
N ASN A 24 -36.11 -2.60 1.64
CA ASN A 24 -37.29 -2.72 0.77
C ASN A 24 -37.09 -3.69 -0.43
N ARG A 25 -35.85 -4.08 -0.72
CA ARG A 25 -35.44 -5.03 -1.76
C ARG A 25 -34.10 -5.66 -1.40
N SER A 26 -33.64 -6.66 -2.17
CA SER A 26 -32.43 -7.45 -1.83
C SER A 26 -31.64 -7.97 -3.03
N ASP A 27 -31.79 -7.35 -4.19
CA ASP A 27 -31.06 -7.65 -5.42
C ASP A 27 -29.73 -6.89 -5.48
N PHE A 28 -28.97 -6.96 -4.40
CA PHE A 28 -27.65 -6.34 -4.25
C PHE A 28 -26.80 -7.14 -3.27
N TYR A 29 -25.48 -6.92 -3.33
CA TYR A 29 -24.53 -7.37 -2.33
C TYR A 29 -24.37 -6.30 -1.24
N ILE A 30 -24.16 -6.77 -0.01
CA ILE A 30 -24.12 -5.92 1.17
C ILE A 30 -22.89 -6.26 2.02
N TRP A 31 -22.21 -5.21 2.46
CA TRP A 31 -20.89 -5.30 3.07
C TRP A 31 -20.79 -4.39 4.29
N LEU A 32 -20.04 -4.84 5.28
CA LEU A 32 -19.50 -4.00 6.35
C LEU A 32 -18.02 -3.78 6.08
N GLU A 33 -17.61 -2.51 5.92
CA GLU A 33 -16.25 -2.12 5.56
C GLU A 33 -15.64 -1.19 6.62
N ASN A 34 -14.36 -1.36 6.96
CA ASN A 34 -13.70 -0.41 7.85
C ASN A 34 -13.76 1.03 7.29
N THR A 35 -14.12 1.99 8.14
CA THR A 35 -14.14 3.41 7.79
C THR A 35 -12.74 3.92 7.45
N ASN A 36 -11.70 3.33 8.05
CA ASN A 36 -10.34 3.48 7.58
C ASN A 36 -10.04 2.48 6.46
N LYS A 37 -10.11 2.94 5.21
CA LYS A 37 -9.87 2.14 3.99
C LYS A 37 -8.53 1.37 3.97
N HIS A 38 -7.54 1.80 4.73
CA HIS A 38 -6.24 1.15 4.81
C HIS A 38 -6.23 -0.06 5.74
N ILE A 39 -7.26 -0.22 6.57
CA ILE A 39 -7.49 -1.42 7.37
C ILE A 39 -8.33 -2.39 6.55
N LEU A 40 -7.76 -3.56 6.25
CA LEU A 40 -8.44 -4.62 5.52
C LEU A 40 -9.41 -5.38 6.44
N GLU A 41 -10.55 -4.76 6.72
CA GLU A 41 -11.70 -5.41 7.34
C GLU A 41 -12.91 -5.16 6.46
N VAL A 42 -13.33 -6.21 5.77
CA VAL A 42 -14.45 -6.19 4.84
C VAL A 42 -15.20 -7.50 5.02
N TYR A 43 -16.50 -7.41 5.31
CA TYR A 43 -17.34 -8.55 5.64
C TYR A 43 -18.59 -8.55 4.77
N GLU A 44 -18.84 -9.65 4.09
CA GLU A 44 -20.10 -9.87 3.39
C GLU A 44 -21.21 -10.21 4.39
N LEU A 45 -22.41 -9.68 4.16
CA LEU A 45 -23.60 -10.04 4.91
C LEU A 45 -24.38 -11.13 4.17
N THR A 46 -24.84 -12.13 4.93
CA THR A 46 -25.60 -13.26 4.37
C THR A 46 -27.07 -12.86 4.21
N LYS A 47 -27.64 -13.05 3.02
CA LYS A 47 -29.09 -12.91 2.81
C LYS A 47 -29.84 -14.04 3.51
N ILE A 48 -30.81 -13.70 4.37
CA ILE A 48 -31.60 -14.69 5.13
C ILE A 48 -33.05 -14.80 4.67
N ASN A 49 -33.58 -13.78 3.99
CA ASN A 49 -34.87 -13.81 3.31
C ASN A 49 -34.94 -12.69 2.26
N ASP A 50 -36.10 -12.48 1.63
CA ASP A 50 -36.27 -11.55 0.52
C ASP A 50 -35.93 -10.09 0.83
N ASN A 51 -35.87 -9.70 2.11
CA ASN A 51 -35.66 -8.31 2.51
C ASN A 51 -34.71 -8.16 3.70
N ALA A 52 -33.99 -9.23 4.10
CA ALA A 52 -33.15 -9.20 5.29
C ALA A 52 -31.78 -9.84 5.09
N PHE A 53 -30.80 -9.22 5.72
CA PHE A 53 -29.40 -9.60 5.67
C PHE A 53 -28.83 -9.70 7.09
N VAL A 54 -27.95 -10.66 7.33
CA VAL A 54 -27.35 -10.94 8.64
C VAL A 54 -25.83 -10.86 8.61
N PHE A 55 -25.25 -10.29 9.65
CA PHE A 55 -23.82 -10.40 9.97
C PHE A 55 -23.66 -11.04 11.34
N TYR A 56 -22.87 -12.10 11.44
CA TYR A 56 -22.55 -12.74 12.72
C TYR A 56 -21.24 -12.19 13.27
N PHE A 57 -21.22 -11.80 14.55
CA PHE A 57 -20.04 -11.24 15.20
C PHE A 57 -18.92 -12.26 15.39
N SER A 58 -19.20 -13.55 15.25
CA SER A 58 -18.17 -14.60 15.17
C SER A 58 -17.25 -14.45 13.93
N ASN A 59 -17.69 -13.73 12.90
CA ASN A 59 -16.91 -13.52 11.68
C ASN A 59 -15.84 -12.42 11.85
N LEU A 60 -15.88 -11.69 12.97
CA LEU A 60 -14.85 -10.73 13.33
C LEU A 60 -13.55 -11.50 13.63
N LEU A 61 -12.44 -11.12 12.97
CA LEU A 61 -11.09 -11.56 13.34
C LEU A 61 -10.81 -11.45 14.86
N ALA A 62 -10.01 -12.36 15.40
CA ALA A 62 -9.63 -12.31 16.81
C ALA A 62 -8.74 -11.09 17.12
N GLY A 63 -8.92 -10.46 18.29
CA GLY A 63 -8.00 -9.42 18.80
C GLY A 63 -8.41 -7.95 18.56
N TYR A 64 -9.68 -7.66 18.26
CA TYR A 64 -10.14 -6.28 18.12
C TYR A 64 -10.00 -5.47 19.40
N VAL A 65 -9.45 -4.26 19.25
CA VAL A 65 -9.43 -3.23 20.30
C VAL A 65 -10.57 -2.23 20.05
N GLN A 66 -10.75 -1.81 18.79
CA GLN A 66 -11.87 -0.98 18.34
C GLN A 66 -11.96 -1.00 16.81
N SER A 67 -13.16 -1.17 16.25
CA SER A 67 -13.39 -1.04 14.80
C SER A 67 -14.64 -0.22 14.50
N SER A 68 -14.62 0.50 13.39
CA SER A 68 -15.78 1.23 12.85
C SER A 68 -16.02 0.71 11.45
N LEU A 69 -17.14 0.00 11.27
CA LEU A 69 -17.52 -0.64 10.02
C LEU A 69 -18.73 0.09 9.43
N LYS A 70 -18.55 0.72 8.27
CA LYS A 70 -19.65 1.32 7.54
C LYS A 70 -20.37 0.31 6.67
N LEU A 71 -21.66 0.47 6.54
CA LEU A 71 -22.49 -0.27 5.61
C LEU A 71 -22.22 0.20 4.18
N SER A 72 -22.10 -0.75 3.25
CA SER A 72 -21.90 -0.44 1.84
C SER A 72 -22.60 -1.47 0.96
N LEU A 73 -23.10 -1.00 -0.19
CA LEU A 73 -23.84 -1.82 -1.15
C LEU A 73 -23.14 -1.84 -2.51
N SER A 74 -23.34 -2.90 -3.27
CA SER A 74 -23.01 -2.94 -4.69
C SER A 74 -23.86 -3.92 -5.48
N ASP A 75 -23.81 -3.80 -6.79
CA ASP A 75 -23.97 -4.94 -7.68
C ASP A 75 -22.58 -5.57 -7.95
N ASN A 76 -22.39 -6.17 -9.14
CA ASN A 76 -21.12 -6.79 -9.52
C ASN A 76 -20.02 -5.79 -9.92
N SER A 77 -20.37 -4.57 -10.34
CA SER A 77 -19.46 -3.58 -10.94
C SER A 77 -19.46 -2.22 -10.24
N ASP A 78 -20.54 -1.86 -9.55
CA ASP A 78 -20.83 -0.51 -9.10
C ASP A 78 -21.20 -0.43 -7.63
N ARG A 79 -20.81 0.69 -7.01
CA ARG A 79 -21.32 1.09 -5.69
C ARG A 79 -22.77 1.51 -5.82
N LEU A 80 -23.62 0.98 -4.94
CA LEU A 80 -25.01 1.38 -4.87
C LEU A 80 -25.23 2.30 -3.67
N TYR A 81 -26.12 3.28 -3.84
CA TYR A 81 -26.56 4.18 -2.78
C TYR A 81 -27.84 3.66 -2.14
N TYR A 82 -27.99 3.93 -0.85
CA TYR A 82 -29.22 3.66 -0.10
C TYR A 82 -29.61 4.84 0.77
N PHE A 83 -30.87 4.85 1.17
CA PHE A 83 -31.42 5.78 2.13
C PHE A 83 -31.68 5.07 3.45
N ILE A 84 -31.53 5.78 4.55
CA ILE A 84 -31.89 5.30 5.88
C ILE A 84 -33.27 5.87 6.20
N ASP A 85 -34.24 5.00 6.52
CA ASP A 85 -35.55 5.44 6.96
C ASP A 85 -35.45 6.29 8.23
N ASP A 86 -36.29 7.33 8.33
CA ASP A 86 -36.32 8.27 9.45
C ASP A 86 -36.45 7.59 10.82
N GLN A 87 -37.11 6.43 10.89
CA GLN A 87 -37.25 5.68 12.15
C GLN A 87 -35.91 5.09 12.60
N VAL A 88 -35.16 4.50 11.67
CA VAL A 88 -33.81 3.96 11.93
C VAL A 88 -32.83 5.08 12.27
N ALA A 89 -32.97 6.24 11.62
CA ALA A 89 -32.11 7.39 11.87
C ALA A 89 -32.32 8.03 13.26
N LYS A 90 -33.54 7.96 13.81
CA LYS A 90 -33.91 8.59 15.10
C LYS A 90 -33.58 7.75 16.32
N ASP A 91 -33.47 6.43 16.16
CA ASP A 91 -33.10 5.51 17.24
C ASP A 91 -31.87 4.67 16.86
N PRO A 92 -30.68 5.30 16.71
CA PRO A 92 -29.46 4.57 16.46
C PRO A 92 -29.10 3.82 17.75
N LEU A 93 -29.62 2.60 17.92
CA LEU A 93 -29.30 1.59 18.96
C LEU A 93 -28.17 2.04 19.91
N LYS A 94 -28.51 2.75 21.00
CA LYS A 94 -27.54 3.48 21.84
C LYS A 94 -27.04 2.70 23.07
N GLU A 95 -25.70 2.65 23.15
CA GLU A 95 -24.81 3.00 24.28
C GLU A 95 -24.65 2.13 25.54
N ASP A 96 -25.01 0.85 25.55
CA ASP A 96 -24.59 -0.05 26.66
C ASP A 96 -23.98 -1.39 26.20
N MET A 97 -23.50 -1.47 24.96
CA MET A 97 -23.05 -2.72 24.33
C MET A 97 -21.67 -2.56 23.68
N ASP A 98 -20.90 -3.65 23.65
CA ASP A 98 -19.64 -3.80 22.88
C ASP A 98 -19.82 -3.48 21.38
N VAL A 99 -21.05 -3.40 20.89
CA VAL A 99 -21.40 -3.06 19.51
C VAL A 99 -22.58 -2.08 19.51
N TYR A 100 -22.50 -1.00 18.75
CA TYR A 100 -23.59 -0.04 18.60
C TYR A 100 -23.60 0.59 17.20
N PHE A 101 -24.67 1.31 16.85
CA PHE A 101 -24.78 1.98 15.56
C PHE A 101 -24.83 3.49 15.71
N LYS A 102 -24.34 4.18 14.69
CA LYS A 102 -24.58 5.60 14.49
C LYS A 102 -24.79 5.88 13.02
N VAL A 103 -25.56 6.92 12.74
CA VAL A 103 -25.68 7.47 11.39
C VAL A 103 -24.71 8.63 11.25
N ASN A 104 -23.77 8.51 10.31
CA ASN A 104 -22.78 9.54 10.00
C ASN A 104 -22.97 9.93 8.53
N ASP A 105 -23.28 11.19 8.25
CA ASP A 105 -23.42 11.70 6.87
C ASP A 105 -24.29 10.80 5.95
N HIS A 106 -25.42 10.34 6.48
CA HIS A 106 -26.36 9.40 5.83
C HIS A 106 -25.84 7.95 5.64
N GLU A 107 -24.66 7.61 6.14
CA GLU A 107 -24.15 6.23 6.21
C GLU A 107 -24.46 5.60 7.57
N LEU A 108 -24.75 4.29 7.57
CA LEU A 108 -24.90 3.51 8.80
C LEU A 108 -23.52 2.99 9.18
N VAL A 109 -23.06 3.31 10.38
CA VAL A 109 -21.77 2.86 10.90
C VAL A 109 -21.98 2.00 12.13
N CYS A 110 -21.57 0.74 12.04
CA CYS A 110 -21.43 -0.19 13.15
C CYS A 110 -20.11 0.10 13.87
N VAL A 111 -20.17 0.44 15.16
CA VAL A 111 -18.98 0.65 15.98
C VAL A 111 -18.86 -0.52 16.96
N ILE A 112 -17.69 -1.15 16.97
CA ILE A 112 -17.38 -2.30 17.82
C ILE A 112 -16.27 -1.87 18.80
N ASN A 113 -16.61 -1.87 20.09
CA ASN A 113 -15.74 -1.60 21.22
C ASN A 113 -15.58 -2.92 22.01
N ARG A 114 -14.69 -3.85 21.61
CA ARG A 114 -14.38 -5.02 22.47
C ARG A 114 -13.09 -4.79 23.22
N CYS A 115 -13.18 -4.78 24.55
CA CYS A 115 -12.06 -4.62 25.46
C CYS A 115 -11.70 -5.99 26.06
N ASN A 116 -10.55 -6.55 25.68
CA ASN A 116 -9.86 -7.57 26.48
C ASN A 116 -8.33 -7.48 26.28
N LYS A 117 -7.74 -6.45 26.94
CA LYS A 117 -6.32 -6.28 27.31
C LYS A 117 -5.24 -6.37 26.20
N PRO A 118 -4.04 -5.77 26.42
CA PRO A 118 -3.27 -5.18 25.35
C PRO A 118 -2.59 -6.22 24.47
N ILE A 119 -2.56 -5.94 23.17
CA ILE A 119 -1.56 -6.53 22.27
C ILE A 119 -0.19 -6.18 22.87
N LEU A 120 0.58 -7.22 23.14
CA LEU A 120 1.95 -7.15 23.65
C LEU A 120 2.71 -6.04 22.96
N GLN A 121 3.35 -5.17 23.75
CA GLN A 121 4.49 -4.40 23.30
C GLN A 121 5.44 -5.41 22.64
N ASN A 122 5.66 -5.26 21.35
CA ASN A 122 6.75 -5.96 20.70
C ASN A 122 8.03 -5.53 21.43
N ASP A 123 8.69 -6.50 22.03
CA ASP A 123 10.05 -6.34 22.52
C ASP A 123 10.88 -5.73 21.40
N PHE A 124 11.45 -4.56 21.68
CA PHE A 124 12.45 -3.96 20.83
C PHE A 124 13.59 -4.97 20.68
N LEU A 125 13.72 -5.56 19.50
CA LEU A 125 14.99 -6.15 19.09
C LEU A 125 15.96 -4.97 18.91
N GLU A 126 16.86 -4.81 19.88
CA GLU A 126 18.06 -3.99 19.72
C GLU A 126 18.82 -4.49 18.49
N CYS A 127 18.68 -3.78 17.37
CA CYS A 127 19.55 -3.98 16.22
C CYS A 127 20.91 -3.38 16.57
N GLY A 128 21.92 -4.25 16.65
CA GLY A 128 23.30 -3.88 16.89
C GLY A 128 23.81 -2.85 15.88
N ASN A 129 24.67 -1.97 16.36
CA ASN A 129 25.42 -1.03 15.52
C ASN A 129 26.28 -1.82 14.53
N TYR A 130 25.94 -1.79 13.24
CA TYR A 130 26.81 -2.30 12.19
C TYR A 130 27.70 -1.17 11.67
N GLU A 131 29.00 -1.43 11.65
CA GLU A 131 30.00 -0.55 11.07
C GLU A 131 29.79 -0.44 9.55
N ILE A 132 29.57 0.79 9.10
CA ILE A 132 29.54 1.14 7.69
C ILE A 132 30.99 1.13 7.18
N VAL A 133 31.30 0.24 6.26
CA VAL A 133 32.56 0.30 5.50
C VAL A 133 32.45 1.48 4.54
N GLY A 134 33.04 2.60 4.95
CA GLY A 134 33.13 3.82 4.14
C GLY A 134 34.23 3.69 3.10
N ASP A 135 33.87 3.73 1.82
CA ASP A 135 34.84 3.92 0.76
C ASP A 135 35.10 5.42 0.54
N ARG A 136 36.33 5.83 0.89
CA ARG A 136 36.94 7.08 0.45
C ARG A 136 37.58 6.84 -0.92
N ALA A 137 37.20 7.65 -1.90
CA ALA A 137 38.14 8.08 -2.94
C ALA A 137 37.77 9.48 -3.43
N ASN A 138 38.72 10.39 -3.25
CA ASN A 138 38.82 11.64 -4.00
C ASN A 138 39.24 11.31 -5.44
N SER A 139 38.53 11.82 -6.43
CA SER A 139 39.13 12.17 -7.71
C SER A 139 38.32 13.28 -8.38
N THR A 140 39.06 14.27 -8.84
CA THR A 140 38.65 15.33 -9.74
C THR A 140 38.58 14.81 -11.18
N GLU A 141 37.65 15.43 -11.93
CA GLU A 141 37.63 15.62 -13.38
C GLU A 141 37.05 14.58 -14.37
N GLN A 142 36.53 15.20 -15.45
CA GLN A 142 36.04 14.75 -16.76
C GLN A 142 34.69 14.01 -16.84
N ILE A 143 33.65 14.81 -17.11
CA ILE A 143 32.36 14.36 -17.63
C ILE A 143 32.58 13.98 -19.10
N GLY A 144 32.70 12.69 -19.38
CA GLY A 144 32.64 12.16 -20.75
C GLY A 144 31.26 12.45 -21.37
N TYR A 145 31.26 12.71 -22.67
CA TYR A 145 30.03 12.78 -23.46
C TYR A 145 29.24 11.47 -23.33
N ILE A 146 27.95 11.57 -22.99
CA ILE A 146 27.04 10.42 -22.95
C ILE A 146 26.39 10.32 -24.33
N ASP A 147 26.72 9.26 -25.09
CA ASP A 147 26.18 9.04 -26.43
C ASP A 147 24.66 8.73 -26.43
N ALA A 148 24.12 8.20 -25.33
CA ALA A 148 22.68 8.01 -25.11
C ALA A 148 22.29 7.90 -23.62
N PRO A 149 21.11 8.41 -23.18
CA PRO A 149 20.66 8.28 -21.80
C PRO A 149 20.53 6.83 -21.31
N VAL A 150 20.99 6.54 -20.10
CA VAL A 150 20.96 5.19 -19.50
C VAL A 150 19.52 4.79 -19.13
N LYS A 151 19.09 3.61 -19.56
CA LYS A 151 17.76 3.06 -19.21
C LYS A 151 17.73 2.54 -17.77
N ILE A 152 16.85 3.09 -16.93
CA ILE A 152 16.66 2.70 -15.52
C ILE A 152 15.25 2.13 -15.33
N GLY A 153 15.14 0.96 -14.72
CA GLY A 153 13.88 0.45 -14.20
C GLY A 153 13.68 0.89 -12.76
N VAL A 154 12.44 1.20 -12.38
CA VAL A 154 12.09 1.57 -11.00
C VAL A 154 11.14 0.53 -10.40
N ILE A 155 11.43 0.02 -9.21
CA ILE A 155 10.51 -0.78 -8.40
C ILE A 155 10.35 -0.06 -7.07
N GLY A 156 9.22 0.57 -6.83
CA GLY A 156 9.07 1.35 -5.61
C GLY A 156 7.93 2.36 -5.66
N THR A 157 8.15 3.51 -5.04
CA THR A 157 7.09 4.46 -4.72
C THR A 157 7.49 5.90 -5.04
N CYS A 158 6.82 6.88 -4.41
CA CYS A 158 7.15 8.28 -4.58
C CYS A 158 8.60 8.60 -4.18
N PHE A 159 9.25 7.78 -3.35
CA PHE A 159 10.67 7.92 -3.02
C PHE A 159 11.58 7.76 -4.23
N SER A 160 11.46 6.65 -4.97
CA SER A 160 12.29 6.38 -6.15
C SER A 160 11.75 7.01 -7.44
N ARG A 161 10.44 6.92 -7.69
CA ARG A 161 9.81 7.38 -8.94
C ARG A 161 9.91 8.89 -9.12
N SER A 162 9.72 9.67 -8.04
CA SER A 162 9.65 11.12 -8.15
C SER A 162 10.99 11.77 -8.50
N ILE A 163 12.09 11.07 -8.26
CA ILE A 163 13.44 11.49 -8.67
C ILE A 163 13.49 11.74 -10.18
N PHE A 164 12.80 10.91 -10.97
CA PHE A 164 12.79 10.98 -12.43
C PHE A 164 11.56 11.73 -12.97
N ARG A 165 11.21 12.86 -12.36
CA ARG A 165 10.18 13.79 -12.83
C ARG A 165 10.79 15.03 -13.47
N SER A 166 10.13 15.52 -14.53
CA SER A 166 10.59 16.68 -15.30
C SER A 166 10.11 18.03 -14.74
N ASP A 167 9.34 18.04 -13.65
CA ASP A 167 8.90 19.29 -13.02
C ASP A 167 10.07 19.97 -12.29
N GLU A 168 10.06 21.30 -12.19
CA GLU A 168 11.14 22.08 -11.54
C GLU A 168 11.39 21.67 -10.08
N TYR A 169 10.35 21.19 -9.40
CA TYR A 169 10.44 20.68 -8.04
C TYR A 169 11.34 19.43 -7.91
N PHE A 170 11.53 18.66 -8.98
CA PHE A 170 12.35 17.45 -8.97
C PHE A 170 13.63 17.66 -9.78
N ASN A 171 13.79 16.93 -10.89
CA ASN A 171 15.01 16.94 -11.70
C ASN A 171 14.64 17.19 -13.17
N PRO A 172 14.28 18.43 -13.58
CA PRO A 172 13.76 18.74 -14.91
C PRO A 172 14.65 18.23 -16.07
N ASN A 173 15.96 18.17 -15.83
CA ASN A 173 16.98 17.77 -16.79
C ASN A 173 17.37 16.27 -16.72
N TYR A 174 16.66 15.43 -15.96
CA TYR A 174 17.08 14.03 -15.77
C TYR A 174 17.19 13.25 -17.08
N LYS A 175 16.37 13.59 -18.07
CA LYS A 175 16.32 12.95 -19.40
C LYS A 175 17.61 13.11 -20.21
N LYS A 176 18.50 14.03 -19.81
CA LYS A 176 19.86 14.14 -20.39
C LYS A 176 20.74 12.93 -20.03
N TYR A 177 20.45 12.29 -18.91
CA TYR A 177 21.28 11.21 -18.35
C TYR A 177 20.55 9.87 -18.32
N PHE A 178 19.23 9.88 -18.11
CA PHE A 178 18.45 8.66 -17.91
C PHE A 178 17.14 8.62 -18.71
N THR A 179 16.70 7.43 -19.05
CA THR A 179 15.32 7.14 -19.46
C THR A 179 14.72 6.12 -18.50
N VAL A 180 13.42 6.24 -18.18
CA VAL A 180 12.73 5.32 -17.28
C VAL A 180 11.66 4.57 -18.06
N PRO A 181 12.02 3.50 -18.79
CA PRO A 181 11.07 2.74 -19.61
C PRO A 181 10.12 1.89 -18.76
N LEU A 182 10.45 1.62 -17.50
CA LEU A 182 9.65 0.77 -16.61
C LEU A 182 9.52 1.38 -15.21
N THR A 183 8.32 1.24 -14.64
CA THR A 183 8.07 1.52 -13.24
C THR A 183 7.04 0.55 -12.70
N PHE A 184 7.41 -0.18 -11.65
CA PHE A 184 6.52 -1.02 -10.85
C PHE A 184 6.19 -0.24 -9.57
N PHE A 185 5.02 0.40 -9.55
CA PHE A 185 4.68 1.40 -8.55
C PHE A 185 3.70 0.85 -7.50
N HIS A 186 4.02 1.01 -6.21
CA HIS A 186 3.21 0.50 -5.09
C HIS A 186 2.96 -1.01 -5.08
N SER A 187 3.86 -1.79 -5.70
CA SER A 187 3.87 -3.25 -5.63
C SER A 187 4.89 -3.71 -4.60
N SER A 188 4.52 -4.68 -3.77
CA SER A 188 5.43 -5.42 -2.88
C SER A 188 6.26 -6.41 -3.70
N LEU A 189 7.51 -6.63 -3.32
CA LEU A 189 8.34 -7.65 -3.96
C LEU A 189 7.77 -9.06 -3.74
N ILE A 190 7.11 -9.32 -2.60
CA ILE A 190 6.37 -10.56 -2.34
C ILE A 190 5.36 -10.81 -3.44
N SER A 191 4.58 -9.78 -3.74
CA SER A 191 3.56 -9.86 -4.76
C SER A 191 4.16 -10.05 -6.14
N LEU A 192 5.16 -9.27 -6.53
CA LEU A 192 5.80 -9.32 -7.85
C LEU A 192 6.48 -10.66 -8.16
N MET A 193 6.98 -11.36 -7.12
CA MET A 193 7.67 -12.64 -7.25
C MET A 193 6.78 -13.87 -7.04
N SER A 194 5.50 -13.65 -6.71
CA SER A 194 4.50 -14.72 -6.55
C SER A 194 3.94 -15.22 -7.89
N MET A 195 3.08 -16.24 -7.85
CA MET A 195 2.43 -16.77 -9.05
C MET A 195 1.45 -15.77 -9.68
N ARG A 196 1.20 -15.90 -10.99
CA ARG A 196 0.21 -15.10 -11.72
C ARG A 196 -1.22 -15.36 -11.24
N HIS A 197 -2.05 -14.33 -11.27
CA HIS A 197 -3.49 -14.48 -11.07
C HIS A 197 -4.18 -14.48 -12.43
N ALA A 198 -4.88 -15.55 -12.78
CA ALA A 198 -5.59 -15.64 -14.07
C ALA A 198 -6.89 -14.81 -14.10
N GLY A 199 -7.42 -14.43 -12.93
CA GLY A 199 -8.63 -13.62 -12.81
C GLY A 199 -8.45 -12.22 -13.42
N GLN A 200 -9.45 -11.79 -14.17
CA GLN A 200 -9.52 -10.46 -14.80
C GLN A 200 -10.71 -9.66 -14.27
N GLU A 201 -11.26 -10.04 -13.12
CA GLU A 201 -12.45 -9.42 -12.54
C GLU A 201 -12.22 -7.94 -12.21
N TYR A 202 -10.97 -7.52 -12.01
CA TYR A 202 -10.61 -6.12 -11.80
C TYR A 202 -10.93 -5.23 -13.01
N LEU A 203 -11.03 -5.80 -14.23
CA LEU A 203 -11.43 -5.08 -15.44
C LEU A 203 -12.93 -4.72 -15.46
N LEU A 204 -13.74 -5.40 -14.64
CA LEU A 204 -15.19 -5.22 -14.59
C LEU A 204 -15.63 -4.20 -13.51
N VAL A 205 -14.67 -3.66 -12.75
CA VAL A 205 -14.96 -2.76 -11.64
C VAL A 205 -14.87 -1.31 -12.10
N ASN A 206 -15.98 -0.57 -11.98
CA ASN A 206 -16.08 0.79 -12.54
C ASN A 206 -15.32 1.86 -11.74
N ASP A 207 -15.03 1.63 -10.46
CA ASP A 207 -14.22 2.55 -9.64
C ASP A 207 -12.71 2.38 -9.80
N LEU A 208 -12.29 1.45 -10.67
CA LEU A 208 -10.91 1.30 -11.13
C LEU A 208 -10.75 1.93 -12.50
N LEU A 209 -10.23 3.16 -12.53
CA LEU A 209 -10.07 3.89 -13.78
C LEU A 209 -9.10 3.16 -14.72
N PRO A 210 -9.37 3.08 -16.04
CA PRO A 210 -8.54 2.31 -16.98
C PRO A 210 -7.05 2.68 -16.95
N ASP A 211 -6.71 3.96 -16.75
CA ASP A 211 -5.33 4.42 -16.65
C ASP A 211 -4.63 3.94 -15.37
N GLN A 212 -5.35 3.88 -14.25
CA GLN A 212 -4.86 3.32 -12.99
C GLN A 212 -4.71 1.81 -13.09
N VAL A 213 -5.68 1.15 -13.71
CA VAL A 213 -5.70 -0.29 -13.92
C VAL A 213 -4.47 -0.73 -14.70
N PHE A 214 -4.29 -0.15 -15.89
CA PHE A 214 -3.17 -0.46 -16.78
C PHE A 214 -1.81 -0.20 -16.12
N ARG A 215 -1.69 0.86 -15.32
CA ARG A 215 -0.40 1.26 -14.74
C ARG A 215 -0.03 0.51 -13.47
N TYR A 216 -0.99 0.18 -12.62
CA TYR A 216 -0.72 -0.16 -11.22
C TYR A 216 -1.39 -1.44 -10.74
N ILE A 217 -2.46 -1.88 -11.40
CA ILE A 217 -3.23 -3.06 -10.97
C ILE A 217 -2.88 -4.24 -11.85
N GLU A 218 -2.82 -4.07 -13.16
CA GLU A 218 -2.55 -5.17 -14.08
C GLU A 218 -1.25 -5.93 -13.75
N VAL A 219 -0.20 -5.21 -13.33
CA VAL A 219 1.05 -5.83 -12.88
C VAL A 219 0.83 -6.80 -11.70
N GLU A 220 -0.09 -6.50 -10.79
CA GLU A 220 -0.42 -7.35 -9.65
C GLU A 220 -1.06 -8.67 -10.10
N PHE A 221 -1.69 -8.72 -11.27
CA PHE A 221 -2.28 -9.96 -11.79
C PHE A 221 -1.33 -10.68 -12.74
N GLN A 222 -0.73 -9.94 -13.67
CA GLN A 222 0.09 -10.50 -14.74
C GLN A 222 1.47 -10.95 -14.27
N LYS A 223 2.03 -10.39 -13.18
CA LYS A 223 3.37 -10.73 -12.64
C LYS A 223 4.43 -10.87 -13.72
N ASN A 224 4.35 -10.05 -14.76
CA ASN A 224 5.18 -10.12 -15.95
C ASN A 224 6.44 -9.26 -15.80
N ILE A 225 6.87 -9.02 -14.55
CA ILE A 225 8.06 -8.22 -14.23
C ILE A 225 9.30 -8.76 -14.96
N LYS A 226 9.40 -10.09 -15.09
CA LYS A 226 10.54 -10.72 -15.72
C LYS A 226 10.64 -10.42 -17.20
N GLU A 227 9.51 -10.56 -17.89
CA GLU A 227 9.37 -10.27 -19.30
C GLU A 227 9.56 -8.78 -19.58
N LEU A 228 8.92 -7.91 -18.80
CA LEU A 228 9.00 -6.47 -18.97
C LEU A 228 10.43 -5.96 -18.81
N ILE A 229 11.13 -6.35 -17.73
CA ILE A 229 12.54 -5.96 -17.52
C ILE A 229 13.42 -6.44 -18.67
N SER A 230 13.26 -7.69 -19.12
CA SER A 230 14.02 -8.23 -20.24
C SER A 230 13.79 -7.44 -21.55
N LEU A 231 12.53 -7.10 -21.87
CA LEU A 231 12.15 -6.37 -23.07
C LEU A 231 12.58 -4.89 -23.06
N SER A 232 12.65 -4.29 -21.88
CA SER A 232 12.97 -2.87 -21.73
C SER A 232 14.46 -2.54 -21.91
N GLU A 233 15.33 -3.55 -21.84
CA GLU A 233 16.80 -3.41 -21.85
C GLU A 233 17.33 -2.44 -20.77
N VAL A 234 16.67 -2.38 -19.61
CA VAL A 234 17.15 -1.59 -18.47
C VAL A 234 18.56 -2.02 -18.08
N LYS A 235 19.40 -1.04 -17.74
CA LYS A 235 20.79 -1.24 -17.36
C LYS A 235 21.01 -1.17 -15.85
N TYR A 236 20.10 -0.49 -15.15
CA TYR A 236 20.08 -0.38 -13.69
C TYR A 236 18.64 -0.49 -13.18
N LEU A 237 18.50 -0.98 -11.95
CA LEU A 237 17.25 -0.98 -11.20
C LEU A 237 17.41 -0.08 -9.98
N VAL A 238 16.47 0.83 -9.78
CA VAL A 238 16.35 1.64 -8.56
C VAL A 238 15.17 1.12 -7.76
N ILE A 239 15.42 0.74 -6.51
CA ILE A 239 14.45 0.06 -5.66
C ILE A 239 14.27 0.81 -4.34
N ASP A 240 13.03 0.90 -3.84
CA ASP A 240 12.73 1.27 -2.45
C ASP A 240 11.76 0.26 -1.83
N ASN A 241 11.95 -0.06 -0.55
CA ASN A 241 11.17 -1.07 0.17
C ASN A 241 9.89 -0.51 0.81
N TYR A 242 9.42 0.67 0.37
CA TYR A 242 8.26 1.31 1.00
C TYR A 242 7.00 0.45 0.90
N SER A 243 6.74 -0.18 -0.25
CA SER A 243 5.56 -1.03 -0.43
C SER A 243 5.55 -2.17 0.60
N ASP A 244 6.66 -2.89 0.72
CA ASP A 244 6.81 -4.00 1.68
C ASP A 244 6.80 -3.51 3.14
N ALA A 245 7.20 -2.26 3.39
CA ALA A 245 7.14 -1.65 4.72
C ALA A 245 5.74 -1.16 5.15
N THR A 246 4.84 -0.92 4.20
CA THR A 246 3.57 -0.22 4.45
C THR A 246 2.32 -0.98 4.06
N HIS A 247 2.37 -1.86 3.07
CA HIS A 247 1.20 -2.52 2.50
C HIS A 247 1.14 -3.98 2.93
N LYS A 248 -0.07 -4.42 3.29
CA LYS A 248 -0.34 -5.85 3.48
C LYS A 248 -0.21 -6.58 2.15
N VAL A 249 0.12 -7.86 2.22
CA VAL A 249 0.09 -8.75 1.05
C VAL A 249 -0.99 -9.82 1.27
N ILE A 250 -1.89 -9.94 0.30
CA ILE A 250 -3.08 -10.78 0.37
C ILE A 250 -2.83 -12.05 -0.41
N GLU A 251 -3.00 -13.18 0.26
CA GLU A 251 -2.97 -14.49 -0.39
C GLU A 251 -4.33 -14.76 -1.03
N MET A 252 -4.36 -14.84 -2.36
CA MET A 252 -5.59 -15.15 -3.07
C MET A 252 -5.83 -16.66 -3.01
N ASN A 253 -5.00 -17.45 -3.70
CA ASN A 253 -5.00 -18.92 -3.76
C ASN A 253 -3.57 -19.41 -4.14
N ASP A 254 -3.12 -20.59 -3.71
CA ASP A 254 -1.91 -21.30 -4.22
C ASP A 254 -0.70 -20.40 -4.54
N ASN A 255 -0.13 -19.71 -3.54
CA ASN A 255 1.03 -18.82 -3.68
C ASN A 255 0.84 -17.68 -4.72
N ASN A 256 -0.40 -17.29 -5.01
CA ASN A 256 -0.72 -16.05 -5.71
C ASN A 256 -0.96 -14.94 -4.68
N MET A 257 -0.09 -13.93 -4.71
CA MET A 257 -0.08 -12.86 -3.72
C MET A 257 -0.38 -11.50 -4.38
N LEU A 258 -1.25 -10.69 -3.79
CA LEU A 258 -1.57 -9.33 -4.24
C LEU A 258 -1.17 -8.30 -3.17
N THR A 259 -0.52 -7.23 -3.54
CA THR A 259 -0.26 -6.08 -2.65
C THR A 259 -1.57 -5.36 -2.40
N TYR A 260 -1.95 -5.16 -1.14
CA TYR A 260 -3.11 -4.32 -0.77
C TYR A 260 -2.74 -2.83 -0.88
N ASN A 261 -2.50 -2.39 -2.11
CA ASN A 261 -2.11 -1.03 -2.43
C ASN A 261 -3.30 -0.07 -2.33
N ARG A 262 -3.03 1.23 -2.48
CA ARG A 262 -4.04 2.30 -2.39
C ARG A 262 -5.20 2.11 -3.36
N TYR A 263 -4.94 1.63 -4.58
CA TYR A 263 -5.97 1.49 -5.61
C TYR A 263 -6.99 0.44 -5.22
N PHE A 264 -6.54 -0.71 -4.69
CA PHE A 264 -7.48 -1.68 -4.14
C PHE A 264 -8.20 -1.15 -2.89
N ALA A 265 -7.49 -0.47 -1.98
CA ALA A 265 -8.09 0.07 -0.77
C ALA A 265 -9.24 1.06 -1.04
N GLU A 266 -9.15 1.81 -2.14
CA GLU A 266 -10.17 2.76 -2.59
C GLU A 266 -11.27 2.12 -3.44
N SER A 267 -11.04 0.93 -4.00
CA SER A 267 -11.96 0.24 -4.90
C SER A 267 -12.94 -0.69 -4.18
N ILE A 268 -14.10 -0.97 -4.78
CA ILE A 268 -14.96 -2.08 -4.37
C ILE A 268 -14.28 -3.45 -4.53
N TYR A 269 -13.23 -3.55 -5.33
CA TYR A 269 -12.48 -4.79 -5.53
C TYR A 269 -11.93 -5.36 -4.22
N LYS A 270 -11.63 -4.51 -3.21
CA LYS A 270 -11.19 -4.98 -1.88
C LYS A 270 -12.12 -6.00 -1.23
N ARG A 271 -13.39 -6.04 -1.62
CA ARG A 271 -14.38 -7.03 -1.15
C ARG A 271 -14.00 -8.45 -1.52
N LYS A 272 -13.25 -8.65 -2.61
CA LYS A 272 -12.68 -9.95 -3.01
C LYS A 272 -11.61 -10.47 -2.04
N PHE A 273 -11.12 -9.61 -1.14
CA PHE A 273 -10.17 -10.00 -0.09
C PHE A 273 -10.87 -10.38 1.23
N SER A 274 -12.21 -10.31 1.28
CA SER A 274 -12.96 -10.76 2.46
C SER A 274 -12.65 -12.22 2.78
N GLY A 275 -12.29 -12.50 4.04
CA GLY A 275 -11.93 -13.84 4.51
C GLY A 275 -10.59 -14.38 3.98
N LYS A 276 -9.80 -13.58 3.26
CA LYS A 276 -8.47 -13.98 2.77
C LYS A 276 -7.38 -13.74 3.81
N ASN A 277 -6.33 -14.56 3.76
CA ASN A 277 -5.14 -14.35 4.57
C ASN A 277 -4.42 -13.07 4.12
N ALA A 278 -4.00 -12.26 5.09
CA ALA A 278 -3.27 -11.03 4.85
C ALA A 278 -2.02 -10.98 5.72
N PHE A 279 -0.85 -10.95 5.09
CA PHE A 279 0.43 -10.77 5.78
C PHE A 279 0.64 -9.30 6.07
N THR A 280 0.88 -8.96 7.33
CA THR A 280 1.05 -7.57 7.77
C THR A 280 2.55 -7.24 7.85
N PRO A 281 2.99 -6.09 7.33
CA PRO A 281 4.39 -5.68 7.42
C PRO A 281 4.93 -5.73 8.86
N GLY A 282 6.09 -6.36 9.04
CA GLY A 282 6.73 -6.57 10.34
C GLY A 282 6.32 -7.87 11.03
N SER A 283 5.29 -8.57 10.55
CA SER A 283 4.97 -9.91 11.07
C SER A 283 5.98 -10.94 10.58
N GLU A 284 6.18 -12.00 11.36
CA GLU A 284 7.11 -13.09 11.02
C GLU A 284 6.80 -13.69 9.64
N GLN A 285 5.53 -13.97 9.34
CA GLN A 285 5.12 -14.52 8.05
C GLN A 285 5.45 -13.56 6.90
N HIS A 286 5.22 -12.26 7.08
CA HIS A 286 5.54 -11.26 6.05
C HIS A 286 7.05 -11.17 5.81
N ILE A 287 7.86 -11.18 6.88
CA ILE A 287 9.32 -11.14 6.81
C ILE A 287 9.88 -12.36 6.09
N ILE A 288 9.37 -13.56 6.39
CA ILE A 288 9.76 -14.82 5.70
C ILE A 288 9.45 -14.72 4.21
N GLN A 289 8.22 -14.34 3.85
CA GLN A 289 7.79 -14.22 2.46
C GLN A 289 8.61 -13.16 1.70
N TYR A 290 8.93 -12.04 2.35
CA TYR A 290 9.77 -11.00 1.77
C TYR A 290 11.19 -11.54 1.49
N ARG A 291 11.83 -12.18 2.46
CA ARG A 291 13.18 -12.74 2.29
C ARG A 291 13.24 -13.75 1.15
N GLU A 292 12.27 -14.66 1.07
CA GLU A 292 12.16 -15.62 -0.05
C GLU A 292 12.00 -14.91 -1.40
N SER A 293 11.21 -13.84 -1.43
CA SER A 293 10.97 -13.06 -2.65
C SER A 293 12.20 -12.29 -3.10
N VAL A 294 12.98 -11.72 -2.16
CA VAL A 294 14.28 -11.10 -2.47
C VAL A 294 15.25 -12.14 -3.04
N ARG A 295 15.34 -13.34 -2.45
CA ARG A 295 16.19 -14.43 -2.98
C ARG A 295 15.82 -14.81 -4.41
N ASN A 296 14.53 -15.01 -4.65
CA ASN A 296 14.02 -15.37 -5.96
C ASN A 296 14.27 -14.25 -6.99
N PHE A 297 14.11 -12.99 -6.55
CA PHE A 297 14.38 -11.82 -7.37
C PHE A 297 15.86 -11.72 -7.72
N TYR A 298 16.76 -11.83 -6.74
CA TYR A 298 18.20 -11.78 -6.93
C TYR A 298 18.69 -12.91 -7.86
N SER A 299 18.27 -14.15 -7.61
CA SER A 299 18.60 -15.29 -8.46
C SER A 299 18.18 -15.05 -9.91
N TRP A 300 16.99 -14.48 -10.11
CA TRP A 300 16.54 -14.12 -11.44
C TRP A 300 17.36 -12.97 -12.06
N LEU A 301 17.71 -11.93 -11.32
CA LEU A 301 18.57 -10.84 -11.82
C LEU A 301 19.95 -11.32 -12.25
N GLN A 302 20.52 -12.33 -11.57
CA GLN A 302 21.79 -12.95 -11.97
C GLN A 302 21.71 -13.59 -13.36
N THR A 303 20.57 -14.17 -13.73
CA THR A 303 20.38 -14.75 -15.08
C THR A 303 20.44 -13.71 -16.19
N MET A 304 20.25 -12.43 -15.86
CA MET A 304 20.31 -11.30 -16.79
C MET A 304 21.54 -10.41 -16.57
N ASN A 305 22.45 -10.78 -15.65
CA ASN A 305 23.60 -9.97 -15.27
C ASN A 305 23.23 -8.55 -14.79
N LEU A 306 22.09 -8.43 -14.08
CA LEU A 306 21.61 -7.19 -13.47
C LEU A 306 21.80 -7.15 -11.94
N ASP A 307 22.26 -8.24 -11.33
CA ASP A 307 22.49 -8.40 -9.90
C ASP A 307 23.47 -7.37 -9.30
N LYS A 308 24.43 -6.90 -10.11
CA LYS A 308 25.39 -5.84 -9.73
C LYS A 308 24.97 -4.44 -10.15
N LYS A 309 23.75 -4.28 -10.64
CA LYS A 309 23.22 -3.02 -11.21
C LYS A 309 21.96 -2.56 -10.46
N ILE A 310 21.88 -2.93 -9.20
CA ILE A 310 20.79 -2.57 -8.30
C ILE A 310 21.24 -1.39 -7.43
N ILE A 311 20.37 -0.40 -7.31
CA ILE A 311 20.50 0.72 -6.39
C ILE A 311 19.33 0.64 -5.41
N LEU A 312 19.60 0.34 -4.15
CA LEU A 312 18.59 0.36 -3.08
C LEU A 312 18.59 1.73 -2.40
N LEU A 313 17.42 2.35 -2.29
CA LEU A 313 17.24 3.64 -1.61
C LEU A 313 16.80 3.44 -0.16
N GLY A 314 17.66 3.80 0.79
CA GLY A 314 17.40 3.81 2.22
C GLY A 314 16.61 5.01 2.69
N CYS A 315 15.37 5.17 2.22
CA CYS A 315 14.51 6.29 2.56
C CYS A 315 13.70 6.03 3.84
N ARG A 316 13.31 7.08 4.57
CA ARG A 316 12.45 6.98 5.76
C ARG A 316 11.24 7.90 5.62
N LEU A 317 10.22 7.68 6.43
CA LEU A 317 9.14 8.63 6.64
C LEU A 317 9.63 9.76 7.55
N SER A 318 9.35 11.00 7.16
CA SER A 318 9.66 12.17 7.98
C SER A 318 8.67 12.30 9.13
N VAL A 319 9.19 12.50 10.35
CA VAL A 319 8.39 12.84 11.52
C VAL A 319 7.86 14.27 11.47
N PHE A 320 8.52 15.14 10.70
CA PHE A 320 8.19 16.55 10.55
C PHE A 320 7.27 16.77 9.34
N ARG A 321 6.17 17.49 9.56
CA ARG A 321 5.26 18.01 8.53
C ARG A 321 5.75 19.34 7.98
N SER A 322 6.36 20.15 8.84
CA SER A 322 7.02 21.42 8.53
C SER A 322 8.19 21.62 9.48
N SER A 323 8.94 22.72 9.35
CA SER A 323 10.10 23.00 10.22
C SER A 323 9.75 23.10 11.71
N THR A 324 8.47 23.31 12.05
CA THR A 324 7.99 23.48 13.43
C THR A 324 6.89 22.50 13.83
N GLU A 325 6.36 21.69 12.91
CA GLU A 325 5.20 20.82 13.16
C GLU A 325 5.52 19.36 12.90
N LEU A 326 5.11 18.49 13.83
CA LEU A 326 5.20 17.03 13.70
C LEU A 326 3.92 16.45 13.11
N TRP A 327 4.04 15.27 12.50
CA TRP A 327 2.90 14.44 12.10
C TRP A 327 2.29 13.71 13.30
N GLN A 328 1.76 14.46 14.28
CA GLN A 328 1.31 13.90 15.57
C GLN A 328 0.31 12.74 15.42
N SER A 329 -0.66 12.87 14.50
CA SER A 329 -1.68 11.84 14.24
C SER A 329 -1.17 10.62 13.47
N LYS A 330 0.07 10.65 12.98
CA LYS A 330 0.69 9.55 12.22
C LYS A 330 1.96 9.03 12.88
N MET A 331 2.32 9.50 14.08
CA MET A 331 3.63 9.21 14.67
C MET A 331 3.85 7.71 14.89
N ASP A 332 2.84 6.99 15.39
CA ASP A 332 2.93 5.54 15.59
C ASP A 332 3.12 4.80 14.26
N TRP A 333 2.37 5.19 13.23
CA TRP A 333 2.53 4.65 11.88
C TRP A 333 3.91 4.95 11.30
N ILE A 334 4.41 6.17 11.48
CA ILE A 334 5.75 6.59 11.01
C ILE A 334 6.83 5.73 11.67
N ASN A 335 6.77 5.56 12.99
CA ASN A 335 7.73 4.78 13.75
C ASN A 335 7.69 3.30 13.33
N GLN A 336 6.50 2.72 13.20
CA GLN A 336 6.32 1.34 12.76
C GLN A 336 6.87 1.12 11.34
N VAL A 337 6.55 2.00 10.40
CA VAL A 337 7.02 1.89 9.01
C VAL A 337 8.53 2.09 8.93
N ASN A 338 9.10 3.02 9.67
CA ASN A 338 10.55 3.23 9.69
C ASN A 338 11.30 2.02 10.26
N SER A 339 10.78 1.41 11.33
CA SER A 339 11.33 0.16 11.87
C SER A 339 11.23 -0.99 10.86
N ASN A 340 10.09 -1.12 10.17
CA ASN A 340 9.92 -2.08 9.09
C ASN A 340 10.93 -1.85 7.95
N LEU A 341 11.16 -0.59 7.54
CA LEU A 341 12.14 -0.25 6.51
C LEU A 341 13.55 -0.67 6.91
N ASP A 342 13.95 -0.51 8.18
CA ASP A 342 15.25 -1.00 8.66
C ASP A 342 15.38 -2.53 8.49
N ILE A 343 14.33 -3.28 8.83
CA ILE A 343 14.29 -4.74 8.67
C ILE A 343 14.40 -5.13 7.19
N TYR A 344 13.58 -4.52 6.32
CA TYR A 344 13.52 -4.90 4.91
C TYR A 344 14.74 -4.46 4.11
N ASP A 345 15.32 -3.29 4.42
CA ASP A 345 16.60 -2.86 3.84
C ASP A 345 17.72 -3.84 4.23
N SER A 346 17.78 -4.26 5.49
CA SER A 346 18.79 -5.21 5.98
C SER A 346 18.66 -6.57 5.28
N ILE A 347 17.46 -7.14 5.22
CA ILE A 347 17.20 -8.39 4.49
C ILE A 347 17.56 -8.24 3.01
N PHE A 348 17.21 -7.12 2.39
CA PHE A 348 17.51 -6.90 0.97
C PHE A 348 19.02 -6.93 0.73
N LEU A 349 19.80 -6.25 1.57
CA LEU A 349 21.26 -6.19 1.44
C LEU A 349 21.95 -7.52 1.80
N GLU A 350 21.39 -8.30 2.73
CA GLU A 350 21.86 -9.66 3.03
C GLU A 350 21.71 -10.59 1.83
N GLU A 351 20.54 -10.57 1.18
CA GLU A 351 20.21 -11.49 0.09
C GLU A 351 20.67 -10.96 -1.29
N CYS A 352 20.84 -9.64 -1.44
CA CYS A 352 21.39 -8.96 -2.62
C CYS A 352 22.68 -8.17 -2.27
N PRO A 353 23.79 -8.85 -1.91
CA PRO A 353 24.99 -8.18 -1.38
C PRO A 353 25.71 -7.26 -2.37
N CYS A 354 25.40 -7.36 -3.68
CA CYS A 354 25.98 -6.50 -4.71
C CYS A 354 25.17 -5.21 -4.96
N ALA A 355 24.06 -4.99 -4.26
CA ALA A 355 23.27 -3.77 -4.41
C ALA A 355 24.03 -2.55 -3.84
N HIS A 356 24.01 -1.44 -4.59
CA HIS A 356 24.51 -0.16 -4.10
C HIS A 356 23.47 0.49 -3.21
N TYR A 357 23.78 0.66 -1.93
CA TYR A 357 22.88 1.32 -0.98
C TYR A 357 23.10 2.84 -0.98
N ILE A 358 22.03 3.60 -1.25
CA ILE A 358 22.00 5.05 -1.04
C ILE A 358 21.27 5.31 0.28
N ASP A 359 22.06 5.51 1.34
CA ASP A 359 21.53 5.82 2.66
C ASP A 359 21.03 7.28 2.74
N MET A 360 19.74 7.44 3.01
CA MET A 360 19.08 8.72 3.23
C MET A 360 18.47 8.83 4.64
N ARG A 361 18.79 7.90 5.55
CA ARG A 361 18.19 7.82 6.89
C ARG A 361 18.59 8.98 7.79
N SER A 362 19.80 9.50 7.62
CA SER A 362 20.35 10.64 8.36
C SER A 362 20.15 11.99 7.67
N THR A 363 19.23 12.06 6.70
CA THR A 363 18.97 13.30 5.97
C THR A 363 18.35 14.37 6.86
N ASN A 364 18.67 15.65 6.57
CA ASN A 364 18.04 16.80 7.22
C ASN A 364 16.76 17.26 6.51
N TRP A 365 16.41 16.64 5.38
CA TRP A 365 15.18 16.97 4.65
C TRP A 365 13.96 16.53 5.45
N ILE A 366 12.88 17.30 5.34
CA ILE A 366 11.60 17.03 5.98
C ILE A 366 10.49 16.91 4.93
N SER A 367 9.27 16.56 5.35
CA SER A 367 8.11 16.58 4.45
C SER A 367 7.82 17.99 3.94
N ASP A 368 7.23 18.07 2.76
CA ASP A 368 6.71 19.32 2.19
C ASP A 368 5.21 19.24 1.97
N VAL A 369 4.47 20.10 2.67
CA VAL A 369 3.01 20.21 2.53
C VAL A 369 2.57 20.76 1.18
N ASN A 370 3.46 21.48 0.48
CA ASN A 370 3.23 22.08 -0.83
C ASN A 370 3.80 21.23 -1.97
N THR A 371 4.15 19.97 -1.69
CA THR A 371 4.66 19.03 -2.69
C THR A 371 3.71 18.92 -3.90
N PRO A 372 4.23 18.91 -5.14
CA PRO A 372 3.43 18.68 -6.34
C PRO A 372 3.17 17.18 -6.61
N ILE A 373 3.32 16.32 -5.60
CA ILE A 373 2.99 14.90 -5.69
C ILE A 373 1.48 14.71 -5.53
N VAL A 374 0.88 13.98 -6.47
CA VAL A 374 -0.54 13.62 -6.42
C VAL A 374 -0.82 12.83 -5.14
N GLY A 375 -1.77 13.29 -4.34
CA GLY A 375 -2.01 12.79 -2.97
C GLY A 375 -1.65 13.80 -1.88
N GLY A 376 -0.93 14.88 -2.23
CA GLY A 376 -0.67 16.01 -1.33
C GLY A 376 0.30 15.68 -0.20
N ALA A 377 0.21 16.42 0.90
CA ALA A 377 1.13 16.29 2.03
C ALA A 377 1.14 14.88 2.66
N SER A 378 2.32 14.28 2.76
CA SER A 378 2.53 12.97 3.37
C SER A 378 3.91 12.91 4.06
N PRO A 379 4.07 12.11 5.13
CA PRO A 379 5.38 11.79 5.71
C PRO A 379 6.43 11.32 4.68
N SER A 380 6.00 10.73 3.56
CA SER A 380 6.84 10.24 2.47
C SER A 380 7.13 11.25 1.36
N HIS A 381 6.53 12.45 1.40
CA HIS A 381 6.71 13.48 0.37
C HIS A 381 7.60 14.58 0.91
N TYR A 382 8.86 14.52 0.52
CA TYR A 382 9.92 15.39 1.02
C TYR A 382 10.02 16.70 0.24
N GLN A 383 10.77 17.65 0.79
CA GLN A 383 11.21 18.85 0.10
C GLN A 383 11.97 18.55 -1.20
N SER A 384 11.91 19.47 -2.16
CA SER A 384 12.52 19.38 -3.49
C SER A 384 13.98 18.86 -3.48
N GLU A 385 14.80 19.40 -2.59
CA GLU A 385 16.23 19.10 -2.52
C GLU A 385 16.53 17.66 -2.11
N PHE A 386 15.62 16.97 -1.41
CA PHE A 386 15.74 15.53 -1.13
C PHE A 386 15.84 14.72 -2.42
N TYR A 387 14.95 15.00 -3.39
CA TYR A 387 14.92 14.28 -4.66
C TYR A 387 16.10 14.64 -5.56
N LYS A 388 16.62 15.87 -5.47
CA LYS A 388 17.82 16.30 -6.18
C LYS A 388 19.09 15.66 -5.60
N GLU A 389 19.16 15.54 -4.27
CA GLU A 389 20.29 14.88 -3.60
C GLU A 389 20.36 13.40 -4.00
N ILE A 390 19.25 12.66 -3.95
CA ILE A 390 19.24 11.26 -4.37
C ILE A 390 19.61 11.13 -5.86
N TYR A 391 19.08 12.01 -6.71
CA TYR A 391 19.42 12.03 -8.13
C TYR A 391 20.93 12.15 -8.38
N GLU A 392 21.61 13.08 -7.70
CA GLU A 392 23.06 13.23 -7.83
C GLU A 392 23.84 12.03 -7.26
N LYS A 393 23.35 11.40 -6.18
CA LYS A 393 23.92 10.15 -5.67
C LYS A 393 23.78 9.00 -6.68
N ILE A 394 22.61 8.85 -7.32
CA ILE A 394 22.38 7.86 -8.40
C ILE A 394 23.33 8.11 -9.57
N LYS A 395 23.47 9.37 -10.02
CA LYS A 395 24.44 9.72 -11.09
C LYS A 395 25.86 9.35 -10.72
N LYS A 396 26.27 9.58 -9.46
CA LYS A 396 27.60 9.21 -9.00
C LYS A 396 27.83 7.70 -9.08
N VAL A 397 26.85 6.89 -8.64
CA VAL A 397 26.93 5.43 -8.73
C VAL A 397 27.04 4.94 -10.18
N ILE A 398 26.33 5.57 -11.12
CA ILE A 398 26.26 5.09 -12.51
C ILE A 398 27.41 5.60 -13.39
N PHE A 399 27.81 6.87 -13.25
CA PHE A 399 28.77 7.52 -14.15
C PHE A 399 30.15 7.78 -13.54
N LYS A 400 30.29 7.62 -12.22
CA LYS A 400 31.57 7.83 -11.51
C LYS A 400 32.03 6.58 -10.74
N GLY A 401 31.37 5.45 -10.98
CA GLY A 401 31.71 4.13 -10.45
C GLY A 401 32.73 3.40 -11.30
#